data_AF-A0A383F6E7-F1
#
_entry.id   AF-A0A383F6E7-F1
#
_cell.length_a   1.000
_cell.length_b   1.000
_cell.length_c   1.000
_cell.angle_alpha   90.00
_cell.angle_beta   90.00
_cell.angle_gamma   90.00
#
_symmetry.space_group_name_H-M   'P 1'
#
loop_
_entity.id
_entity.type
_entity.pdbx_description
1 polymer ?
#
loop_
_entity_poly.entity_id
_entity_poly.type
_entity_poly.pdbx_seq_one_letter_code
_entity_poly.pdbx_strand_id
1 'polypeptide(L)' 'MRFDELNEDNYMMFAIKHYENPQAVTQEDFYEDLKKFKYIKRLLKRYQKSGELKSHLLLNHFICLYNV' A
#
# COMPACT_ATOMS: atom_id res chain seq x y z
N MET A 1 22.66 -7.74 -3.29
CA MET A 1 21.27 -7.63 -2.80
C MET A 1 20.65 -9.02 -2.92
N ARG A 2 20.24 -9.66 -1.81
CA ARG A 2 19.43 -10.88 -1.93
C ARG A 2 18.03 -10.42 -2.34
N PHE A 3 17.59 -10.83 -3.52
CA PHE A 3 16.27 -10.49 -4.07
C PHE A 3 15.16 -11.37 -3.48
N ASP A 4 15.52 -12.29 -2.59
CA ASP A 4 14.64 -13.29 -2.00
C ASP A 4 13.80 -12.73 -0.83
N GLU A 5 14.15 -11.54 -0.32
CA GLU A 5 13.49 -10.89 0.82
C GLU A 5 13.22 -9.41 0.55
N LEU A 6 12.04 -8.92 0.95
CA LEU A 6 11.63 -7.52 0.83
C LEU A 6 12.25 -6.66 1.95
N ASN A 7 12.94 -5.58 1.59
CA ASN A 7 13.57 -4.62 2.50
C ASN A 7 13.35 -3.17 2.02
N GLU A 8 13.84 -2.19 2.79
CA GLU A 8 13.66 -0.76 2.48
C GLU A 8 14.34 -0.33 1.17
N ASP A 9 15.36 -1.06 0.72
CA ASP A 9 16.11 -0.75 -0.49
C ASP A 9 15.47 -1.35 -1.76
N ASN A 10 14.73 -2.46 -1.65
CA ASN A 10 14.16 -3.16 -2.81
C ASN A 10 12.63 -3.10 -2.93
N TYR A 11 11.90 -2.67 -1.90
CA TYR A 11 10.44 -2.72 -1.95
C TYR A 11 9.84 -1.88 -3.06
N MET A 12 10.49 -0.76 -3.43
CA MET A 12 10.00 0.11 -4.48
C MET A 12 10.11 -0.56 -5.85
N MET A 13 11.24 -1.20 -6.14
CA MET A 13 11.45 -1.93 -7.39
C MET A 13 10.49 -3.13 -7.48
N PHE A 14 10.29 -3.82 -6.37
CA PHE A 14 9.29 -4.89 -6.26
C PHE A 14 7.88 -4.35 -6.55
N ALA A 15 7.48 -3.24 -5.93
CA ALA A 15 6.17 -2.64 -6.12
C ALA A 15 5.94 -2.22 -7.58
N ILE A 16 6.92 -1.59 -8.22
CA ILE A 16 6.82 -1.19 -9.65
C ILE A 16 6.68 -2.42 -10.55
N LYS A 17 7.50 -3.46 -10.33
CA LYS A 17 7.47 -4.68 -11.15
C LYS A 17 6.14 -5.44 -11.05
N HIS A 18 5.49 -5.39 -9.89
CA HIS A 18 4.26 -6.12 -9.59
C HIS A 18 3.01 -5.23 -9.59
N TYR A 19 3.12 -3.99 -10.05
CA TYR A 19 1.98 -3.09 -10.16
C TYR A 19 1.19 -3.38 -11.44
N GLU A 20 0.15 -4.20 -11.29
CA GLU A 20 -0.79 -4.53 -12.36
C GLU A 20 -2.13 -3.84 -12.08
N ASN A 21 -2.22 -2.55 -12.41
CA ASN A 21 -3.48 -1.81 -12.34
C ASN A 21 -3.89 -1.37 -13.76
N PRO A 22 -4.92 -1.98 -14.38
CA PRO A 22 -5.33 -1.66 -15.75
C PRO A 22 -5.91 -0.24 -15.90
N GLN A 23 -6.29 0.41 -14.80
CA GLN A 23 -6.80 1.78 -14.81
C GLN A 23 -5.73 2.83 -14.47
N ALA A 24 -4.55 2.41 -14.00
CA ALA A 24 -3.44 3.31 -13.76
C ALA A 24 -2.59 3.45 -15.02
N VAL A 25 -2.58 4.65 -15.59
CA VAL A 25 -1.94 4.93 -16.87
C VAL A 25 -0.61 5.65 -16.67
N THR A 26 -0.43 6.28 -15.52
CA THR A 26 0.71 7.16 -15.24
C THR A 26 1.50 6.76 -14.00
N GLN A 27 2.73 7.26 -13.92
CA GLN A 27 3.56 7.15 -12.72
C GLN A 27 2.94 7.85 -11.50
N GLU A 28 2.14 8.90 -11.73
CA GLU A 28 1.44 9.62 -10.67
C GLU A 28 0.37 8.74 -10.01
N ASP A 29 -0.40 8.00 -10.81
CA ASP A 29 -1.40 7.04 -10.32
C ASP A 29 -0.77 5.98 -9.40
N PHE A 30 0.39 5.45 -9.81
CA PHE A 30 1.18 4.52 -9.00
C PHE A 30 1.55 5.12 -7.64
N TYR A 31 2.05 6.37 -7.62
CA TYR A 31 2.42 7.02 -6.37
C TYR A 31 1.22 7.34 -5.49
N GLU A 32 0.06 7.66 -6.07
CA GLU A 32 -1.18 7.86 -5.32
C GLU A 32 -1.66 6.56 -4.67
N ASP A 33 -1.63 5.44 -5.38
CA ASP A 33 -1.93 4.13 -4.79
C ASP A 33 -0.94 3.77 -3.68
N LEU A 34 0.35 4.05 -3.90
CA LEU A 34 1.39 3.81 -2.90
C LEU A 34 1.17 4.65 -1.62
N LYS A 35 0.60 5.86 -1.72
CA LYS A 35 0.17 6.64 -0.55
C LYS A 35 -0.97 5.97 0.21
N LYS A 36 -1.97 5.39 -0.48
CA LYS A 36 -3.08 4.64 0.14
C LYS A 36 -2.54 3.44 0.94
N PHE A 37 -1.63 2.66 0.35
CA PHE A 37 -0.97 1.55 1.05
C PHE A 37 -0.15 1.99 2.27
N LYS A 38 0.58 3.12 2.17
CA LYS A 38 1.28 3.71 3.32
C LYS A 38 0.33 4.08 4.46
N TYR A 39 -0.86 4.58 4.14
CA TYR A 39 -1.88 4.90 5.14
C TYR A 39 -2.39 3.63 5.84
N ILE A 40 -2.72 2.57 5.09
CA ILE A 40 -3.12 1.28 5.64
C ILE A 40 -2.03 0.73 6.58
N LYS A 41 -0.77 0.71 6.13
CA LYS A 41 0.39 0.31 6.96
C LYS A 41 0.44 1.10 8.27
N ARG A 42 0.17 2.41 8.23
CA ARG A 42 0.14 3.27 9.42
C ARG A 42 -1.01 2.91 10.37
N LEU A 43 -2.20 2.62 9.85
CA LEU A 43 -3.33 2.17 10.68
C LEU A 43 -3.04 0.84 11.38
N LEU A 44 -2.45 -0.12 10.66
CA LEU A 44 -2.06 -1.42 11.22
C LEU A 44 -0.96 -1.26 12.28
N LYS A 45 0.05 -0.42 12.05
CA LYS A 45 1.06 -0.08 13.06
C LYS A 45 0.44 0.55 14.31
N ARG A 46 -0.61 1.37 14.15
CA ARG A 46 -1.32 1.95 15.30
C ARG A 46 -2.09 0.88 16.05
N TYR A 47 -2.80 0.01 15.35
CA TYR A 47 -3.50 -1.14 15.94
C TYR A 47 -2.55 -2.03 16.75
N GLN A 48 -1.36 -2.34 16.22
CA GLN A 48 -0.36 -3.11 16.95
C GLN A 48 0.07 -2.45 18.27
N LYS A 49 0.07 -1.11 18.32
CA LYS A 49 0.46 -0.35 19.53
C LYS A 49 -0.69 -0.14 20.51
N SER A 50 -1.91 0.12 20.02
CA SER A 50 -3.05 0.51 20.87
C SER A 50 -4.05 -0.62 21.12
N GLY A 51 -4.01 -1.72 20.35
CA GLY A 51 -5.01 -2.77 20.36
C GLY A 51 -6.36 -2.38 19.73
N GLU A 52 -6.52 -1.12 19.31
CA GLU A 52 -7.77 -0.61 18.75
C GLU A 52 -7.70 -0.56 17.21
N LEU A 53 -8.57 -1.33 16.55
CA LEU A 53 -8.63 -1.39 15.10
C LEU A 53 -9.63 -0.35 14.56
N LYS A 54 -9.15 0.62 13.79
CA LYS A 54 -10.01 1.58 13.07
C LYS A 54 -10.55 0.95 11.77
N SER A 55 -11.45 -0.01 11.91
CA SER A 55 -12.02 -0.81 10.81
C SER A 55 -12.65 0.06 9.71
N HIS A 56 -13.42 1.09 10.07
CA HIS A 56 -14.04 2.01 9.11
C HIS A 56 -13.02 2.71 8.19
N LEU A 57 -11.88 3.15 8.72
CA LEU A 57 -10.83 3.78 7.93
C LEU A 57 -10.16 2.77 7.00
N LEU A 58 -9.84 1.58 7.52
CA LEU A 58 -9.26 0.50 6.70
C LEU A 58 -10.18 0.14 5.54
N LEU A 59 -11.47 -0.06 5.84
CA LEU A 59 -12.48 -0.39 4.84
C LEU A 59 -12.60 0.71 3.79
N ASN A 60 -12.60 1.99 4.18
CA ASN A 60 -12.58 3.11 3.23
C ASN A 60 -11.36 3.06 2.29
N HIS A 61 -10.16 2.82 2.85
CA HIS A 61 -8.96 2.70 2.02
C HIS A 61 -9.00 1.49 1.08
N PHE A 62 -9.56 0.36 1.51
CA PHE A 62 -9.71 -0.80 0.64
C PHE A 62 -10.71 -0.54 -0.48
N ILE A 63 -11.87 0.07 -0.19
CA ILE A 63 -12.83 0.45 -1.22
C ILE A 63 -12.16 1.34 -2.28
N CYS A 64 -11.40 2.36 -1.87
CA CYS A 64 -10.68 3.22 -2.82
C CYS A 64 -9.57 2.52 -3.62
N LEU A 65 -9.11 1.34 -3.21
CA LEU A 65 -8.15 0.52 -3.97
C LEU A 65 -8.84 -0.43 -4.94
N TYR A 66 -10.04 -0.92 -4.61
CA TYR A 66 -10.79 -1.87 -5.45
C TYR A 66 -11.80 -1.22 -6.40
N ASN A 67 -12.25 0.01 -6.11
CA ASN A 67 -13.14 0.78 -6.98
C ASN A 67 -12.40 1.68 -7.97
N VAL A 68 -11.10 1.46 -8.16
CA VAL A 68 -10.43 2.00 -9.35
C VAL A 68 -11.09 1.33 -10.55
#